data_AF-A0A523EEW4-F1
#
_entry.id   AF-A0A523EEW4-F1
#
_cell.length_a   1.000
_cell.length_b   1.000
_cell.length_c   1.000
_cell.angle_alpha   90.00
_cell.angle_beta   90.00
_cell.angle_gamma   90.00
#
_symmetry.space_group_name_H-M   'P 1'
#
loop_
_entity.id
_entity.type
_entity.pdbx_description
1 polymer ?
#
loop_
_entity_poly.entity_id
_entity_poly.type
_entity_poly.pdbx_seq_one_letter_code
_entity_poly.pdbx_strand_id
1 'polypeptide(L)'
;MSSFPDVEAGRWQVSSSGGSFPSWSPDGEELYYMRGKSMMGARIVSGRPFRWNRPEALFEGDYLWSSNFSRPYDVAPDGRFLMIKPIDPANKIVVVENWSEELKTLVPTEGR
;
A
#
# COMPACT_ATOMS: atom_id res chain seq x y z
N MET A 1 -17.77 -31.81 17.08
CA MET A 1 -16.62 -30.89 17.08
C MET A 1 -17.10 -29.59 16.47
N SER A 2 -17.16 -28.50 17.24
CA SER A 2 -17.42 -27.16 16.68
C SER A 2 -16.08 -26.47 16.43
N SER A 3 -15.94 -25.82 15.27
CA SER A 3 -14.77 -25.02 14.92
C SER A 3 -14.64 -23.83 15.87
N PHE A 4 -13.42 -23.51 16.32
CA PHE A 4 -13.12 -22.23 16.94
C PHE A 4 -12.15 -21.43 16.05
N PRO A 5 -12.49 -20.19 15.67
CA PRO A 5 -13.78 -19.55 15.93
C PRO A 5 -14.92 -20.22 15.14
N ASP A 6 -16.15 -20.02 15.60
CA ASP A 6 -17.36 -20.43 14.87
C ASP A 6 -17.51 -19.50 13.65
N VAL A 7 -16.95 -19.93 12.53
CA VAL A 7 -16.90 -19.16 11.27
C VAL A 7 -18.24 -19.13 10.53
N GLU A 8 -19.21 -19.93 10.96
CA GLU A 8 -20.59 -19.97 10.44
C GLU A 8 -21.47 -18.93 11.18
N ALA A 9 -21.13 -18.60 12.43
CA ALA A 9 -21.90 -17.67 13.26
C ALA A 9 -21.79 -16.18 12.90
N GLY A 10 -20.94 -15.78 11.94
CA GLY A 10 -20.94 -14.41 11.44
C GLY A 10 -19.72 -14.02 10.62
N ARG A 11 -19.93 -13.77 9.33
CA ARG A 11 -19.00 -13.02 8.48
C ARG A 11 -19.59 -11.64 8.22
N TRP A 12 -18.82 -10.60 8.50
CA TRP A 12 -19.24 -9.22 8.28
C TRP A 12 -18.35 -8.56 7.23
N GLN A 13 -18.98 -8.07 6.16
CA GLN A 13 -18.27 -7.31 5.14
C GLN A 13 -18.11 -5.86 5.61
N VAL A 14 -16.92 -5.51 6.13
CA VAL A 14 -16.63 -4.15 6.62
C VAL A 14 -16.50 -3.14 5.47
N SER A 15 -15.73 -3.49 4.43
CA SER A 15 -15.58 -2.63 3.25
C SER A 15 -16.58 -3.00 2.14
N SER A 16 -17.46 -2.06 1.82
CA SER A 16 -18.41 -2.19 0.71
C SER A 16 -17.83 -1.80 -0.65
N SER A 17 -16.70 -1.08 -0.70
CA SER A 17 -16.08 -0.58 -1.93
C SER A 17 -14.71 -1.22 -2.21
N GLY A 18 -14.46 -2.40 -1.64
CA GLY A 18 -13.18 -3.10 -1.74
C GLY A 18 -12.09 -2.52 -0.83
N GLY A 19 -10.94 -3.18 -0.80
CA GLY A 19 -9.84 -2.82 0.06
C GLY A 19 -8.87 -3.97 0.22
N SER A 20 -7.63 -3.63 0.56
CA SER A 20 -6.53 -4.58 0.70
C SER A 20 -5.75 -4.30 1.97
N PHE A 21 -4.99 -5.30 2.39
CA PHE A 21 -4.02 -5.21 3.48
C PHE A 21 -4.63 -4.82 4.84
N PRO A 22 -5.69 -5.49 5.33
CA PRO A 22 -6.34 -5.11 6.58
C PRO A 22 -5.39 -5.30 7.78
N SER A 23 -5.49 -4.39 8.76
CA SER A 23 -4.83 -4.50 10.05
C SER A 23 -5.71 -3.88 11.13
N TRP A 24 -5.85 -4.57 12.26
CA TRP A 24 -6.47 -3.99 13.45
C TRP A 24 -5.59 -2.87 14.01
N SER A 25 -6.22 -1.86 14.59
CA SER A 25 -5.56 -0.89 15.46
C SER A 25 -4.95 -1.61 16.67
N PRO A 26 -3.91 -1.03 17.30
CA PRO A 26 -3.29 -1.62 18.49
C PRO A 26 -4.26 -1.84 19.66
N ASP A 27 -5.28 -1.00 19.79
CA ASP A 27 -6.36 -1.12 20.79
C ASP A 27 -7.49 -2.09 20.38
N GLY A 28 -7.50 -2.57 19.14
CA GLY A 28 -8.52 -3.47 18.61
C GLY A 28 -9.87 -2.82 18.31
N GLU A 29 -9.98 -1.50 18.40
CA GLU A 29 -11.24 -0.77 18.22
C GLU A 29 -11.48 -0.32 16.77
N GLU A 30 -10.50 -0.42 15.88
CA GLU A 30 -10.61 0.06 14.51
C GLU A 30 -9.93 -0.88 13.52
N LEU A 31 -10.59 -1.13 12.38
CA LEU A 31 -9.99 -1.87 11.27
C LEU A 31 -9.44 -0.88 10.25
N TYR A 32 -8.13 -0.90 10.05
CA TYR A 32 -7.45 -0.16 8.99
C TYR A 32 -7.29 -1.01 7.74
N TYR A 33 -7.36 -0.40 6.58
CA TYR A 33 -7.06 -1.04 5.30
C TYR A 33 -6.77 0.01 4.22
N MET A 34 -6.12 -0.39 3.13
CA MET A 34 -5.91 0.52 2.00
C MET A 34 -6.96 0.31 0.91
N ARG A 35 -7.42 1.40 0.31
CA ARG A 35 -8.22 1.40 -0.91
C ARG A 35 -7.53 2.27 -1.95
N GLY A 36 -6.81 1.64 -2.88
CA GLY A 36 -5.91 2.36 -3.77
C GLY A 36 -4.86 3.13 -2.96
N LYS A 37 -4.88 4.46 -3.11
CA LYS A 37 -3.95 5.40 -2.47
C LYS A 37 -4.44 5.99 -1.13
N SER A 38 -5.62 5.57 -0.68
CA SER A 38 -6.23 6.06 0.57
C SER A 38 -6.06 5.06 1.70
N MET A 39 -5.66 5.54 2.88
CA MET A 39 -5.78 4.78 4.13
C MET A 39 -7.21 4.94 4.65
N MET A 40 -7.87 3.82 4.91
CA MET A 40 -9.25 3.76 5.39
C MET A 40 -9.28 3.28 6.84
N GLY A 41 -10.22 3.80 7.62
CA GLY A 41 -10.52 3.36 8.99
C GLY A 41 -11.99 2.99 9.15
N ALA A 42 -12.27 1.91 9.87
CA ALA A 42 -13.61 1.48 10.23
C ALA A 42 -13.66 1.15 11.73
N ARG A 43 -14.12 2.12 12.53
CA ARG A 43 -14.24 1.97 13.98
C ARG A 43 -15.35 1.00 14.35
N ILE A 44 -15.05 0.06 15.23
CA ILE A 44 -16.00 -0.90 15.79
C ILE A 44 -16.88 -0.21 16.82
N VAL A 45 -18.17 -0.52 16.78
CA VAL A 45 -19.13 -0.11 17.80
C VAL A 45 -19.30 -1.29 18.75
N SER A 46 -18.80 -1.14 19.98
CA SER A 46 -18.87 -2.17 21.01
C SER A 46 -20.32 -2.58 21.29
N GLY A 47 -20.60 -3.89 21.33
CA GLY A 47 -21.91 -4.42 21.67
C GLY A 47 -22.32 -5.62 20.82
N ARG A 48 -23.54 -6.10 21.05
CA ARG A 48 -24.20 -7.13 20.24
C ARG A 48 -25.49 -6.53 19.64
N PRO A 49 -25.73 -6.67 18.33
CA PRO A 49 -24.91 -7.36 17.33
C PRO A 49 -23.61 -6.60 17.01
N PHE A 50 -22.61 -7.30 16.45
CA PHE A 50 -21.38 -6.69 15.97
C PHE A 50 -21.68 -5.63 14.91
N ARG A 51 -21.15 -4.41 15.12
CA ARG A 51 -21.38 -3.24 14.27
C ARG A 51 -20.10 -2.44 14.14
N TRP A 52 -20.02 -1.64 13.09
CA TRP A 52 -18.94 -0.70 12.85
C TRP A 52 -19.52 0.57 12.23
N ASN A 53 -18.80 1.68 12.38
CA ASN A 53 -19.11 2.92 11.70
C ASN A 53 -18.84 2.78 10.19
N ARG A 54 -19.44 3.67 9.41
CA ARG A 54 -19.13 3.76 7.97
C ARG A 54 -17.61 3.93 7.80
N PRO A 55 -16.94 3.14 6.95
CA PRO A 55 -15.51 3.34 6.70
C PRO A 55 -15.23 4.71 6.07
N GLU A 56 -14.21 5.39 6.58
CA GLU A 56 -13.81 6.74 6.17
C GLU A 56 -12.33 6.78 5.78
N ALA A 57 -11.97 7.69 4.88
CA ALA A 57 -10.57 7.90 4.54
C ALA A 57 -9.91 8.71 5.67
N LEU A 58 -8.84 8.17 6.26
CA LEU A 58 -8.06 8.84 7.29
C LEU A 58 -7.11 9.86 6.65
N PHE A 59 -6.48 9.47 5.54
CA PHE A 59 -5.61 10.31 4.72
C PHE A 59 -5.34 9.63 3.37
N GLU A 60 -4.81 10.40 2.42
CA GLU A 60 -4.48 9.94 1.07
C GLU A 60 -3.08 10.42 0.67
N GLY A 61 -2.43 9.69 -0.24
CA GLY A 61 -1.12 10.07 -0.75
C GLY A 61 -0.61 9.10 -1.82
N ASP A 62 0.50 9.46 -2.46
CA ASP A 62 1.14 8.56 -3.41
C ASP A 62 1.89 7.44 -2.68
N TYR A 63 1.14 6.45 -2.22
CA TYR A 63 1.64 5.29 -1.49
C TYR A 63 1.69 4.08 -2.39
N LEU A 64 2.61 3.17 -2.09
CA LEU A 64 2.74 1.91 -2.79
C LEU A 64 1.46 1.09 -2.61
N TRP A 65 0.74 0.84 -3.69
CA TRP A 65 -0.42 -0.06 -3.73
C TRP A 65 -0.21 -1.07 -4.85
N SER A 66 0.28 -2.25 -4.49
CA SER A 66 0.59 -3.32 -5.44
C SER A 66 0.28 -4.67 -4.82
N SER A 67 -0.38 -5.54 -5.58
CA SER A 67 -0.73 -6.92 -5.18
C SER A 67 0.49 -7.82 -4.99
N ASN A 68 1.68 -7.39 -5.41
CA ASN A 68 2.91 -8.20 -5.37
C ASN A 68 3.64 -8.11 -4.03
N PHE A 69 3.21 -7.24 -3.12
CA PHE A 69 3.82 -7.07 -1.81
C PHE A 69 2.87 -7.46 -0.68
N SER A 70 3.43 -7.74 0.50
CA SER A 70 2.67 -7.77 1.75
C SER A 70 2.14 -6.36 2.10
N ARG A 71 1.46 -6.23 3.24
CA ARG A 71 0.92 -4.95 3.74
C ARG A 71 1.99 -3.84 3.68
N PRO A 72 1.81 -2.78 2.85
CA PRO A 72 2.83 -1.74 2.61
C PRO A 72 2.76 -0.62 3.66
N TYR A 73 2.29 -0.95 4.86
CA TYR A 73 2.18 -0.02 5.98
C TYR A 73 2.23 -0.75 7.32
N ASP A 74 2.51 0.00 8.37
CA ASP A 74 2.33 -0.46 9.74
C ASP A 74 1.78 0.65 10.64
N VAL A 75 1.18 0.27 11.77
CA VAL A 75 0.57 1.20 12.72
C VAL A 75 1.29 1.11 14.05
N ALA A 76 1.87 2.23 14.49
CA ALA A 76 2.55 2.32 15.77
C ALA A 76 1.52 2.29 16.93
N PRO A 77 1.93 1.90 18.15
CA PRO A 77 1.04 1.88 19.33
C PRO A 77 0.35 3.21 19.64
N ASP A 78 0.93 4.33 19.20
CA ASP A 78 0.38 5.68 19.37
C ASP A 78 -0.55 6.12 18.22
N GLY A 79 -0.89 5.21 17.31
CA GLY A 79 -1.79 5.47 16.18
C GLY A 79 -1.13 6.12 14.97
N ARG A 80 0.18 6.37 14.98
CA ARG A 80 0.89 6.87 13.79
C ARG A 80 1.07 5.78 12.75
N PHE A 81 1.03 6.18 11.47
CA PHE A 81 1.20 5.27 10.33
C PHE A 81 2.59 5.40 9.72
N LEU A 82 3.26 4.26 9.53
CA LEU A 82 4.42 4.15 8.65
C LEU A 82 3.92 3.70 7.27
N MET A 83 4.17 4.51 6.23
CA MET A 83 3.68 4.27 4.88
C MET A 83 4.82 4.18 3.88
N ILE A 84 4.79 3.20 2.97
CA ILE A 84 5.75 3.10 1.88
C ILE A 84 5.31 3.98 0.71
N LYS A 85 6.22 4.84 0.23
CA LYS A 85 6.03 5.62 -1.00
C LYS A 85 6.84 5.01 -2.13
N PRO A 86 6.30 4.92 -3.36
CA PRO A 86 7.11 4.59 -4.51
C PRO A 86 8.16 5.69 -4.69
N ILE A 87 9.38 5.29 -5.03
CA ILE A 87 10.39 6.24 -5.51
C ILE A 87 10.10 6.41 -7.00
N ASP A 88 10.01 7.65 -7.47
CA ASP A 88 9.93 7.94 -8.90
C ASP A 88 11.10 7.23 -9.58
N PRO A 89 10.89 6.40 -10.62
CA PRO A 89 11.99 5.73 -11.26
C PRO A 89 12.87 6.79 -11.94
N ALA A 90 13.96 7.19 -11.28
CA ALA A 90 15.11 7.83 -11.92
C ALA A 90 15.87 6.83 -12.81
N ASN A 91 15.18 5.84 -13.39
CA ASN A 91 15.74 4.83 -14.26
C ASN A 91 15.70 5.36 -15.69
N LYS A 92 16.43 6.43 -15.96
CA LYS A 92 16.74 6.80 -17.34
C LYS A 92 17.78 5.79 -17.84
N ILE A 93 17.31 4.75 -18.52
CA ILE A 93 18.20 3.89 -19.30
C ILE A 93 18.58 4.70 -20.55
N VAL A 94 19.84 5.09 -20.66
CA VAL A 94 20.39 5.68 -21.88
C VAL A 94 21.07 4.55 -22.64
N VAL A 95 20.49 4.20 -23.80
CA VAL A 95 21.11 3.28 -24.75
C VAL A 95 21.77 4.12 -25.83
N VAL A 96 23.07 3.96 -26.00
CA VAL A 96 23.83 4.54 -27.12
C VAL A 96 24.20 3.41 -28.05
N GLU A 97 23.55 3.36 -29.21
CA GLU A 97 23.88 2.41 -30.27
C GLU A 97 25.02 2.99 -31.12
N ASN A 98 25.92 2.15 -31.61
CA ASN A 98 27.08 2.57 -32.41
C ASN A 98 27.99 3.61 -31.73
N TRP A 99 28.12 3.55 -30.39
CA TRP A 99 28.97 4.45 -29.59
C TRP A 99 30.37 4.69 -30.18
N SER A 100 30.99 3.68 -30.78
CA SER A 100 32.31 3.81 -31.40
C SER A 100 32.34 4.74 -32.61
N GLU A 101 31.27 4.81 -33.39
CA GLU A 101 31.16 5.72 -34.54
C GLU A 101 30.85 7.15 -34.12
N GLU A 102 30.01 7.31 -33.08
CA GLU A 102 29.78 8.60 -32.45
C GLU A 102 31.10 9.17 -31.88
N LEU A 103 31.88 8.34 -31.18
CA LEU A 103 33.17 8.75 -30.61
C LEU A 103 34.17 9.20 -31.69
N LYS A 104 34.24 8.50 -32.83
CA LYS A 104 35.12 8.89 -33.95
C LYS A 104 34.74 10.23 -34.57
N THR A 105 33.46 10.60 -34.49
CA THR A 105 32.94 11.87 -35.03
C THR A 105 33.17 13.02 -34.06
N LEU A 106 33.12 12.73 -32.75
CA LEU A 106 33.22 13.74 -31.69
C LEU A 106 34.65 14.03 -31.23
N VAL A 107 35.60 13.10 -31.44
CA VAL A 107 37.00 13.32 -31.08
C VAL A 107 37.79 13.77 -32.31
N PRO A 108 38.51 14.90 -32.26
CA PRO A 108 39.43 15.28 -33.32
C PRO A 108 40.51 14.21 -33.46
N THR A 109 40.54 13.53 -34.60
CA THR A 109 41.66 12.68 -34.98
C THR A 109 42.80 13.56 -35.45
N GLU A 110 43.69 13.96 -34.54
CA GLU A 110 44.97 14.53 -34.96
C GLU A 110 45.76 13.46 -35.74
N GLY A 111 45.96 13.75 -37.02
CA GLY A 111 46.76 12.93 -37.92
C GLY A 111 48.23 12.94 -37.51
N ARG A 112 48.84 11.76 -37.54
CA ARG A 112 50.29 11.60 -37.60
C ARG A 112 50.69 11.26 -39.03
#